data_AF-A0A9X3H461-F1
#
_entry.id   AF-A0A9X3H461-F1
#
_cell.length_a   1.000
_cell.length_b   1.000
_cell.length_c   1.000
_cell.angle_alpha   90.00
_cell.angle_beta   90.00
_cell.angle_gamma   90.00
#
_symmetry.space_group_name_H-M   'P 1'
#
loop_
_entity.id
_entity.type
_entity.pdbx_description
1 polymer ?
#
loop_
_entity_poly.entity_id
_entity_poly.type
_entity_poly.pdbx_seq_one_letter_code
_entity_poly.pdbx_strand_id
1 'polypeptide(L)' 'MPKKQPGMTPEEQSEKFKQAVRDAVADGTLSPTEADAAFERLIAKVEIPKPR' A
#
# COMPACT_ATOMS: atom_id res chain seq x y z
N MET A 1 -6.55 6.15 -14.49
CA MET A 1 -6.10 5.00 -13.69
C MET A 1 -4.66 4.68 -14.08
N PRO A 2 -3.75 4.46 -13.13
CA PRO A 2 -2.36 4.15 -13.45
C PRO A 2 -2.33 2.86 -14.28
N LYS A 3 -1.70 2.93 -15.46
CA LYS A 3 -1.64 1.84 -16.41
C LYS A 3 -0.70 0.76 -15.85
N LYS A 4 -1.18 -0.48 -15.75
CA LYS A 4 -0.36 -1.64 -15.37
C LYS A 4 0.87 -1.67 -16.28
N GLN A 5 2.07 -1.64 -15.71
CA GLN A 5 3.28 -1.85 -16.50
C GLN A 5 3.23 -3.26 -17.11
N PRO A 6 3.39 -3.41 -18.43
CA PRO A 6 3.33 -4.71 -19.06
C PRO A 6 4.54 -5.54 -18.61
N GLY A 7 4.29 -6.73 -18.05
CA GLY A 7 5.34 -7.73 -17.81
C GLY A 7 5.51 -8.26 -16.39
N MET A 8 4.68 -7.85 -15.41
CA MET A 8 4.68 -8.47 -14.07
C MET A 8 3.32 -9.03 -13.72
N THR A 9 3.31 -10.22 -13.15
CA THR A 9 2.09 -10.81 -12.57
C THR A 9 1.64 -9.98 -11.35
N PRO A 10 0.36 -10.06 -10.96
CA PRO A 10 -0.12 -9.37 -9.75
C PRO A 10 0.70 -9.73 -8.49
N GLU A 11 1.18 -10.97 -8.38
CA GLU A 11 2.01 -11.44 -7.27
C GLU A 11 3.39 -10.77 -7.27
N GLU A 12 4.04 -10.69 -8.43
CA GLU A 12 5.34 -10.03 -8.59
C GLU A 12 5.26 -8.52 -8.29
N GLN A 13 4.15 -7.88 -8.67
CA GLN A 13 3.89 -6.49 -8.33
C GLN A 13 3.71 -6.31 -6.82
N SER A 14 3.02 -7.23 -6.17
CA SER A 14 2.80 -7.22 -4.72
C SER A 14 4.11 -7.36 -3.95
N GLU A 15 4.97 -8.29 -4.35
CA GLU A 15 6.26 -8.49 -3.69
C GLU A 15 7.21 -7.30 -3.91
N LYS A 16 7.27 -6.74 -5.12
CA LYS A 16 8.07 -5.52 -5.37
C LYS A 16 7.56 -4.33 -4.59
N PHE A 17 6.25 -4.18 -4.46
CA PHE A 17 5.66 -3.12 -3.66
C PHE A 17 6.03 -3.26 -2.18
N LYS A 18 5.91 -4.46 -1.61
CA LYS A 18 6.32 -4.72 -0.21
C LYS A 18 7.80 -4.43 0.02
N GLN A 19 8.66 -4.81 -0.92
CA GLN A 19 10.10 -4.54 -0.82
C GLN A 19 10.39 -3.04 -0.86
N ALA A 20 9.79 -2.30 -1.81
CA ALA A 20 9.95 -0.85 -1.90
C ALA A 20 9.46 -0.12 -0.63
N VAL A 21 8.38 -0.60 -0.01
CA VAL A 21 7.90 -0.06 1.28
C VAL A 21 8.89 -0.35 2.41
N ARG A 22 9.46 -1.56 2.50
CA ARG A 22 10.49 -1.87 3.51
C ARG A 22 11.74 -1.03 3.34
N ASP A 23 12.19 -0.85 2.10
CA ASP A 23 13.37 -0.06 1.80
C ASP A 23 13.15 1.42 2.18
N ALA A 24 11.97 1.97 1.86
CA ALA A 24 11.57 3.32 2.25
C ALA A 24 11.37 3.49 3.76
N VAL A 25 11.03 2.43 4.50
CA VAL A 25 10.99 2.47 5.97
C VAL A 25 12.41 2.41 6.55
N ALA A 26 13.29 1.59 5.96
CA ALA A 26 14.67 1.44 6.40
C ALA A 26 15.53 2.68 6.13
N ASP A 27 15.28 3.39 5.03
CA ASP A 27 15.98 4.64 4.68
C ASP A 27 15.41 5.88 5.41
N GLY A 28 14.32 5.70 6.17
CA GLY A 28 13.67 6.77 6.94
C GLY A 28 12.77 7.70 6.13
N THR A 29 12.54 7.42 4.83
CA THR A 29 11.61 8.14 3.97
C THR A 29 10.15 7.92 4.40
N LEU A 30 9.85 6.76 4.98
CA LEU A 30 8.59 6.43 5.62
C LEU A 30 8.83 6.11 7.09
N SER A 31 8.20 6.86 7.99
CA SER A 31 8.14 6.43 9.38
C SER A 31 7.25 5.17 9.49
N PRO A 32 7.64 4.14 10.26
CA PRO A 32 6.79 2.96 10.52
C PRO A 32 5.37 3.36 10.95
N THR A 33 5.26 4.43 11.73
CA THR A 33 3.97 4.94 12.23
C THR A 33 3.12 5.62 11.17
N GLU A 34 3.72 6.17 10.11
CA GLU A 34 2.97 6.77 9.00
C GLU A 34 2.41 5.71 8.05
N ALA A 35 3.13 4.60 7.86
CA ALA A 35 2.65 3.45 7.11
C ALA A 35 1.44 2.80 7.80
N ASP A 36 1.53 2.59 9.12
CA ASP A 36 0.43 2.05 9.93
C ASP A 36 -0.77 3.02 9.95
N ALA A 37 -0.53 4.33 10.12
CA ALA A 37 -1.61 5.33 10.10
C ALA A 37 -2.28 5.44 8.72
N ALA A 38 -1.53 5.28 7.62
CA ALA A 38 -2.09 5.26 6.28
C ALA A 38 -2.92 4.01 6.03
N PHE A 39 -2.48 2.85 6.51
CA PHE A 39 -3.19 1.59 6.42
C PHE A 39 -4.50 1.61 7.24
N GLU A 40 -4.44 2.05 8.50
CA GLU A 40 -5.60 2.27 9.38
C GLU A 40 -6.64 3.20 8.72
N ARG A 41 -6.20 4.33 8.16
CA ARG A 41 -7.10 5.27 7.44
C ARG A 41 -7.74 4.64 6.21
N LEU A 42 -7.04 3.74 5.52
CA LEU A 42 -7.54 3.10 4.31
C LEU A 42 -8.57 2.02 4.67
N ILE A 43 -8.32 1.22 5.72
CA ILE A 43 -9.30 0.25 6.25
C ILE A 43 -10.55 0.98 6.78
N ALA A 44 -10.37 2.03 7.57
CA ALA A 44 -11.48 2.82 8.10
C ALA A 44 -12.37 3.45 7.00
N LYS A 45 -11.81 3.67 5.80
CA LYS A 45 -12.55 4.18 4.64
C LYS A 45 -13.25 3.08 3.84
N VAL A 46 -12.82 1.83 3.98
CA VAL A 46 -13.40 0.65 3.31
C VAL A 46 -14.51 0.01 4.16
N GLU A 47 -14.52 0.22 5.47
CA GLU A 47 -15.62 -0.24 6.32
C GLU A 47 -16.89 0.63 6.18
N ILE A 48 -17.83 0.05 5.42
CA ILE A 48 -19.30 0.16 5.48
C ILE A 48 -19.93 1.41 4.84
N PRO A 49 -20.26 1.37 3.53
CA PRO A 49 -21.47 2.04 3.06
C PRO A 49 -22.68 1.37 3.73
N LYS A 50 -23.27 2.03 4.73
CA LYS A 50 -24.55 1.63 5.32
C LYS A 50 -25.61 1.65 4.22
N PRO A 51 -26.29 0.53 3.88
CA PRO A 51 -27.42 0.59 2.96
C PRO A 51 -28.50 1.47 3.62
N ARG A 52 -28.96 2.49 2.89
CA ARG A 52 -30.13 3.29 3.28
C ARG A 52 -31.40 2.45 3.20
#